data_AF-A0A951J569-F1
#
_entry.id   AF-A0A951J569-F1
#
_cell.length_a   1.000
_cell.length_b   1.000
_cell.length_c   1.000
_cell.angle_alpha   90.00
_cell.angle_beta   90.00
_cell.angle_gamma   90.00
#
_symmetry.space_group_name_H-M   'P 1'
#
loop_
_entity.id
_entity.type
_entity.pdbx_description
1 polymer ?
#
loop_
_entity_poly.entity_id
_entity_poly.type
_entity_poly.pdbx_seq_one_letter_code
_entity_poly.pdbx_strand_id
1 'polypeptide(L)' 'PSLFPPGVPVGEITRIDDPRSETQEIHLEPYADLRRLEFVRILTGEYGSATGGEVAAEAGTDG' A
#
# COMPACT_ATOMS: atom_id res chain seq x y z
N PRO A 1 -8.86 -6.92 -9.57
CA PRO A 1 -7.56 -7.43 -9.06
C PRO A 1 -6.50 -6.33 -9.27
N SER A 2 -5.56 -6.17 -8.33
CA SER A 2 -4.47 -5.19 -8.48
C SER A 2 -3.50 -5.67 -9.56
N LEU A 3 -2.90 -4.76 -10.31
CA LEU A 3 -1.78 -5.08 -11.21
C LEU A 3 -0.43 -5.08 -10.47
N PHE A 4 -0.41 -4.59 -9.23
CA PHE A 4 0.80 -4.41 -8.43
C PHE A 4 0.78 -5.29 -7.18
N PRO A 5 1.95 -5.81 -6.76
CA PRO A 5 2.08 -6.52 -5.49
C PRO A 5 1.65 -5.63 -4.30
N PRO A 6 0.99 -6.19 -3.28
CA PRO A 6 0.71 -5.46 -2.05
C PRO A 6 2.00 -5.17 -1.28
N GLY A 7 1.99 -4.13 -0.44
CA GLY A 7 3.10 -3.79 0.45
C GLY A 7 4.32 -3.13 -0.22
N VAL A 8 4.23 -2.74 -1.50
CA VAL A 8 5.27 -1.92 -2.13
C VAL A 8 5.23 -0.52 -1.52
N PRO A 9 6.33 -0.03 -0.92
CA PRO A 9 6.35 1.31 -0.33
C PRO A 9 6.26 2.37 -1.44
N VAL A 10 5.33 3.32 -1.29
CA VAL A 10 5.08 4.38 -2.27
C VAL A 10 5.65 5.72 -1.80
N GLY A 11 5.28 6.15 -0.59
CA GLY A 11 5.64 7.45 -0.04
C GLY A 11 4.98 7.73 1.31
N GLU A 12 5.11 8.97 1.77
CA GLU A 12 4.48 9.51 2.99
C GLU A 12 3.38 10.51 2.64
N ILE A 13 2.30 10.52 3.41
CA ILE A 13 1.22 11.49 3.24
C ILE A 13 1.71 12.86 3.70
N THR A 14 1.63 13.86 2.82
CA THR A 14 1.99 15.24 3.14
C THR A 14 0.77 16.14 3.32
N ARG A 15 -0.34 15.82 2.64
CA ARG A 15 -1.60 16.57 2.73
C ARG A 15 -2.79 15.69 2.35
N ILE A 16 -3.94 16.01 2.94
CA ILE A 16 -5.23 15.48 2.54
C ILE A 16 -6.12 16.69 2.23
N ASP A 17 -6.62 16.76 1.00
CA ASP A 17 -7.58 17.77 0.56
C ASP A 17 -9.01 17.21 0.69
N ASP A 18 -9.97 18.12 0.87
CA ASP A 18 -11.39 17.81 1.08
C ASP A 18 -11.65 16.74 2.17
N PRO A 19 -11.08 16.87 3.37
CA PRO A 19 -11.24 15.87 4.41
C PRO A 19 -12.73 15.72 4.76
N ARG A 20 -13.22 14.47 4.74
CA ARG A 20 -14.62 14.07 5.00
C ARG A 20 -15.61 14.29 3.85
N SER A 21 -15.14 14.55 2.62
CA SER A 21 -15.97 14.43 1.42
C SER A 21 -16.06 12.96 0.94
N GLU A 22 -16.99 12.68 0.02
CA GLU A 22 -17.11 11.37 -0.65
C GLU A 22 -15.93 11.08 -1.61
N THR A 23 -15.15 12.10 -1.98
CA THR A 23 -13.96 11.98 -2.83
C THR A 23 -12.83 12.76 -2.19
N GLN A 24 -11.99 12.05 -1.44
CA GLN A 24 -10.82 12.63 -0.78
C GLN A 24 -9.61 12.52 -1.70
N GLU A 25 -8.83 13.60 -1.78
CA GLU A 25 -7.57 13.62 -2.53
C GLU A 25 -6.39 13.59 -1.57
N ILE A 26 -5.50 12.62 -1.75
CA ILE A 26 -4.33 12.43 -0.91
C ILE A 26 -3.08 12.82 -1.70
N HIS A 27 -2.32 13.77 -1.16
CA HIS A 27 -1.01 14.15 -1.68
C HIS A 27 0.07 13.40 -0.92
N LEU A 28 1.00 12.82 -1.66
CA LEU A 28 2.07 11.97 -1.15
C LEU A 28 3.43 12.54 -1.57
N GLU A 29 4.43 12.45 -0.69
CA GLU A 29 5.83 12.57 -1.06
C GLU A 29 6.40 11.18 -1.38
N PRO A 30 6.83 10.91 -2.62
CA PRO A 30 7.37 9.61 -2.99
C PRO A 30 8.70 9.30 -2.27
N TYR A 31 8.89 8.05 -1.84
CA TYR A 31 10.19 7.62 -1.31
C TYR A 31 11.27 7.53 -2.39
N ALA A 32 10.88 7.24 -3.63
CA ALA A 32 11.81 7.09 -4.74
C ALA A 32 12.05 8.44 -5.43
N ASP A 33 13.32 8.86 -5.48
CA ASP A 33 13.73 9.96 -6.36
C ASP A 33 13.95 9.47 -7.79
N LEU A 34 12.89 9.56 -8.59
CA LEU A 34 12.88 9.09 -9.98
C LEU A 34 13.87 9.83 -10.89
N ARG A 35 14.41 10.98 -10.47
CA ARG A 35 15.40 11.75 -11.24
C ARG A 35 16.83 11.24 -11.01
N ARG A 36 17.04 10.41 -9.98
CA ARG A 36 18.36 9.87 -9.58
C ARG A 36 18.31 8.36 -9.43
N LEU A 37 17.84 7.67 -10.47
CA LEU A 37 17.83 6.21 -10.50
C LEU A 37 19.10 5.67 -11.16
N GLU A 38 19.79 4.78 -10.46
CA GLU A 38 20.92 4.00 -10.99
C GLU A 38 20.51 2.54 -11.26
N PHE A 39 19.63 1.99 -10.41
CA PHE A 39 19.15 0.61 -10.49
C PHE A 39 17.63 0.55 -10.33
N VAL A 40 17.01 -0.41 -11.02
CA VAL A 40 15.58 -0.70 -10.94
C VAL A 40 15.34 -2.20 -10.81
N ARG A 41 14.19 -2.58 -10.25
CA ARG A 41 13.75 -3.98 -10.13
C ARG A 41 12.38 -4.14 -10.76
N ILE A 42 12.27 -5.10 -11.68
CA ILE A 42 10.98 -5.52 -12.21
C ILE A 42 10.37 -6.53 -11.23
N LEU A 43 9.14 -6.27 -10.79
CA LEU A 43 8.37 -7.19 -9.97
C LEU A 43 7.43 -7.97 -10.90
N THR A 44 7.52 -9.29 -10.90
CA THR A 44 6.67 -10.19 -11.71
C THR A 44 5.90 -11.14 -10.79
N GLY A 45 4.64 -11.42 -11.14
CA GLY A 45 3.78 -12.33 -10.38
C GLY A 45 2.29 -12.06 -10.63
N GLU A 46 1.45 -13.05 -10.34
CA GLU A 46 -0.01 -12.90 -10.37
C GLU A 46 -0.49 -12.33 -9.03
N TYR A 47 -0.59 -11.01 -8.94
CA TYR A 47 -1.07 -10.31 -7.74
C TYR A 47 -2.59 -10.19 -7.76
N GLY A 48 -3.25 -11.34 -7.77
CA GLY A 48 -4.68 -11.43 -8.03
C GLY A 48 -5.37 -12.58 -7.33
N SER A 49 -5.24 -12.70 -6.00
CA SER A 49 -6.27 -13.26 -5.10
C SER A 49 -5.77 -13.22 -3.65
N ALA A 50 -6.04 -12.13 -2.94
CA ALA A 50 -6.07 -12.14 -1.49
C ALA A 50 -7.38 -11.46 -1.07
N THR A 51 -8.44 -12.28 -1.02
CA THR A 51 -9.58 -12.06 -0.14
C THR A 51 -9.03 -11.75 1.25
N GLY A 52 -9.63 -10.76 1.92
CA GLY A 52 -9.12 -10.11 3.14
C GLY A 52 -8.35 -11.01 4.09
N GLY A 53 -7.12 -10.59 4.41
CA GLY A 53 -6.40 -11.09 5.58
C GLY A 53 -7.14 -10.63 6.83
N GLU A 54 -8.04 -11.48 7.32
CA GLU A 54 -8.63 -11.38 8.63
C GLU A 54 -7.52 -11.45 9.69
N VAL A 55 -7.37 -10.36 10.43
CA VAL A 55 -6.63 -10.34 11.70
C VAL A 55 -7.49 -11.03 12.75
N ALA A 56 -7.34 -12.35 12.89
CA ALA A 56 -7.88 -13.08 14.04
C ALA A 56 -6.82 -14.03 14.58
N ALA A 57 -5.86 -13.48 15.32
CA ALA A 57 -5.19 -14.22 16.38
C ALA A 57 -5.92 -13.90 17.68
N GLU A 58 -7.11 -14.48 17.85
CA GLU A 58 -7.77 -14.49 19.15
C GLU A 58 -7.00 -15.43 20.08
N ALA A 59 -6.78 -14.93 21.29
CA ALA A 59 -5.98 -15.53 22.33
C ALA A 59 -6.45 -16.95 22.68
N GLY A 60 -5.50 -17.86 22.83
CA GLY A 60 -5.75 -19.12 23.52
C GLY A 60 -6.36 -18.83 24.89
N THR A 61 -7.53 -19.40 25.14
CA THR A 61 -8.08 -19.50 26.49
C THR A 61 -7.88 -20.92 26.98
N ASP A 62 -7.24 -20.98 28.15
CA ASP A 62 -6.97 -22.09 29.05
C ASP A 62 -8.23 -22.92 29.38
N GLY A 63 -8.04 -24.23 29.56
CA GLY A 63 -9.07 -25.21 29.92
C GLY A 63 -8.57 -26.64 29.86
#